data_AF-A0A9D6XLE9-F1
#
_entry.id   AF-A0A9D6XLE9-F1
#
_cell.length_a   1.000
_cell.length_b   1.000
_cell.length_c   1.000
_cell.angle_alpha   90.00
_cell.angle_beta   90.00
_cell.angle_gamma   90.00
#
_symmetry.space_group_name_H-M   'P 1'
#
loop_
_entity.id
_entity.type
_entity.pdbx_description
1 polymer ?
#
loop_
_entity_poly.entity_id
_entity_poly.type
_entity_poly.pdbx_seq_one_letter_code
_entity_poly.pdbx_strand_id
1 'polypeptide(L)'
;MRKVYIVHGWGGASIGPQISWIKERAEKKGFAAYALAMPDTENPVIERWVNKLREVVEGPDQNTYFIGHSIGGQAIMRYLVTLPEHTRIGGVIFLAGWFVLNNLEDAEAEKTAQPWVETPIDFGLLKKKTDKYVAIL
;
A
#
# COMPACT_ATOMS: atom_id res chain seq x y z
N MET A 1 19.90 7.37 -0.81
CA MET A 1 19.65 6.07 -0.17
C MET A 1 18.29 5.57 -0.61
N ARG A 2 18.11 4.28 -0.91
CA ARG A 2 16.80 3.74 -1.33
C ARG A 2 15.93 3.46 -0.11
N LYS A 3 14.66 3.85 -0.16
CA LYS A 3 13.66 3.64 0.90
C LYS A 3 12.57 2.71 0.39
N VAL A 4 12.08 1.78 1.21
CA VAL A 4 10.90 0.98 0.89
C VAL A 4 9.88 1.04 2.03
N TYR A 5 8.64 1.36 1.70
CA TYR A 5 7.51 1.38 2.62
C TYR A 5 6.64 0.15 2.38
N ILE A 6 6.38 -0.61 3.45
CA ILE A 6 5.66 -1.88 3.41
C ILE A 6 4.33 -1.70 4.15
N VAL A 7 3.22 -1.92 3.44
CA VAL A 7 1.85 -1.76 3.93
C VAL A 7 1.17 -3.13 3.99
N HIS A 8 0.75 -3.54 5.18
CA HIS A 8 0.11 -4.83 5.40
C HIS A 8 -1.37 -4.84 4.95
N GLY A 9 -1.99 -6.02 5.03
CA GLY A 9 -3.41 -6.21 4.68
C GLY A 9 -4.37 -5.89 5.83
N TRP A 10 -5.67 -6.01 5.56
CA TRP A 10 -6.73 -6.00 6.59
C TRP A 10 -6.42 -7.03 7.67
N GLY A 11 -6.54 -6.63 8.93
CA GLY A 11 -6.27 -7.46 10.11
C GLY A 11 -4.79 -7.79 10.30
N GLY A 12 -3.93 -7.27 9.42
CA GLY A 12 -2.50 -7.46 9.47
C GLY A 12 -1.80 -6.53 10.46
N ALA A 13 -0.50 -6.71 10.59
CA ALA A 13 0.35 -5.89 11.44
C ALA A 13 1.71 -5.64 10.80
N SER A 14 2.39 -4.56 11.21
CA SER A 14 3.74 -4.21 10.77
C SER A 14 4.82 -5.23 11.16
N ILE A 15 4.53 -6.08 12.15
CA ILE A 15 5.42 -7.13 12.65
C ILE A 15 4.99 -8.54 12.26
N GLY A 16 3.96 -8.69 11.41
CA GLY A 16 3.50 -10.00 10.95
C GLY A 16 4.60 -10.78 10.22
N PRO A 17 4.61 -12.13 10.23
CA PRO A 17 5.74 -12.94 9.74
C PRO A 17 6.17 -12.60 8.30
N GLN A 18 5.20 -12.46 7.38
CA GLN A 18 5.47 -12.09 5.98
C GLN A 18 6.07 -10.68 5.88
N ILE A 19 5.52 -9.71 6.61
CA ILE A 19 5.95 -8.31 6.57
C ILE A 19 7.36 -8.16 7.15
N SER A 20 7.63 -8.81 8.28
CA SER A 20 8.94 -8.88 8.93
C SER A 20 9.99 -9.49 8.01
N TRP A 21 9.66 -10.60 7.32
CA TRP A 21 10.56 -11.22 6.34
C TRP A 21 10.86 -10.28 5.17
N ILE A 22 9.85 -9.63 4.59
CA ILE A 22 10.05 -8.68 3.48
C ILE A 22 10.96 -7.53 3.91
N LYS A 23 10.71 -6.97 5.10
CA LYS A 23 11.53 -5.89 5.68
C LYS A 23 12.99 -6.31 5.80
N GLU A 24 13.26 -7.46 6.44
CA GLU A 24 14.61 -7.98 6.63
C GLU A 24 15.32 -8.20 5.28
N ARG A 25 14.62 -8.76 4.28
CA ARG A 25 15.18 -8.99 2.95
C ARG A 25 15.51 -7.70 2.22
N ALA A 26 14.66 -6.67 2.35
CA ALA A 26 14.94 -5.36 1.76
C ALA A 26 16.15 -4.68 2.42
N GLU A 27 16.26 -4.76 3.74
CA GLU A 27 17.41 -4.23 4.49
C GLU A 27 18.72 -4.91 4.08
N LYS A 28 18.73 -6.23 3.94
CA LYS A 28 19.89 -6.99 3.42
C LYS A 28 20.27 -6.60 1.98
N LYS A 29 19.35 -5.98 1.22
CA LYS A 29 19.60 -5.44 -0.13
C LYS A 29 19.96 -3.94 -0.11
N GLY A 30 20.17 -3.36 1.06
CA GLY A 30 20.60 -1.97 1.24
C GLY A 30 19.48 -0.93 1.09
N PHE A 31 18.23 -1.31 1.36
CA PHE A 31 17.14 -0.36 1.51
C PHE A 31 16.96 0.04 2.97
N ALA A 32 16.63 1.29 3.22
CA ALA A 32 15.97 1.67 4.45
C ALA A 32 14.50 1.21 4.37
N ALA A 33 14.13 0.19 5.15
CA ALA A 33 12.82 -0.46 5.06
C ALA A 33 11.91 -0.09 6.23
N TYR A 34 10.68 0.31 5.93
CA TYR A 34 9.70 0.80 6.89
C TYR A 34 8.42 -0.03 6.77
N ALA A 35 8.19 -0.94 7.71
CA ALA A 35 6.91 -1.63 7.85
C ALA A 35 5.96 -0.74 8.65
N LEU A 36 4.87 -0.30 8.03
CA LEU A 36 3.97 0.67 8.60
C LEU A 36 2.89 -0.02 9.44
N ALA A 37 2.71 0.44 10.68
CA ALA A 37 1.57 0.07 11.51
C ALA A 37 0.36 0.89 11.04
N MET A 38 -0.53 0.25 10.28
CA MET A 38 -1.72 0.92 9.76
C MET A 38 -2.81 1.01 10.84
N PRO A 39 -3.59 2.10 10.88
CA PRO A 39 -4.63 2.29 11.89
C PRO A 39 -5.85 1.39 11.63
N ASP A 40 -6.60 1.09 12.68
CA ASP A 40 -7.92 0.44 12.62
C ASP A 40 -7.92 -0.84 11.76
N THR A 41 -6.98 -1.75 12.02
CA THR A 41 -6.68 -2.87 11.11
C THR A 41 -7.86 -3.80 10.86
N GLU A 42 -8.75 -3.97 11.83
CA GLU A 42 -9.97 -4.78 11.71
C GLU A 42 -11.09 -4.08 10.92
N ASN A 43 -11.05 -2.75 10.82
CA ASN A 43 -12.04 -1.94 10.11
C ASN A 43 -11.32 -0.84 9.30
N PRO A 44 -10.51 -1.21 8.29
CA PRO A 44 -9.64 -0.27 7.60
C PRO A 44 -10.46 0.76 6.81
N VAL A 45 -10.17 2.04 7.05
CA VAL A 45 -10.78 3.17 6.34
C VAL A 45 -9.78 3.80 5.37
N ILE A 46 -10.18 3.96 4.11
CA ILE A 46 -9.35 4.52 3.03
C ILE A 46 -8.64 5.80 3.47
N GLU A 47 -9.40 6.77 3.97
CA GLU A 47 -8.88 8.08 4.35
C GLU A 47 -7.80 7.98 5.44
N ARG A 48 -8.03 7.16 6.47
CA ARG A 48 -7.08 6.98 7.57
C ARG A 48 -5.78 6.32 7.10
N TRP A 49 -5.88 5.33 6.23
CA TRP A 49 -4.72 4.64 5.67
C TRP A 49 -3.91 5.52 4.72
N VAL A 50 -4.59 6.30 3.87
CA VAL A 50 -3.95 7.27 2.97
C VAL A 50 -3.31 8.41 3.77
N ASN A 51 -3.99 8.91 4.81
CA ASN A 51 -3.44 9.94 5.69
C ASN A 51 -2.21 9.43 6.46
N LYS A 52 -2.22 8.17 6.91
CA LYS A 52 -1.03 7.56 7.54
C LYS A 52 0.16 7.54 6.60
N LEU A 53 -0.05 7.18 5.33
CA LEU A 53 0.99 7.23 4.30
C LEU A 53 1.50 8.65 4.07
N ARG A 54 0.60 9.65 4.03
CA ARG A 54 0.99 11.06 3.89
C ARG A 54 1.83 11.57 5.06
N GLU A 55 1.52 11.15 6.27
CA GLU A 55 2.24 11.52 7.50
C GLU A 55 3.67 10.95 7.52
N VAL A 56 3.85 9.69 7.14
CA VAL A 56 5.12 8.97 7.32
C VAL A 56 6.04 9.00 6.10
N VAL A 57 5.51 9.28 4.91
CA VAL A 57 6.27 9.29 3.65
C VAL A 57 6.59 10.72 3.26
N GLU A 58 7.72 11.20 3.77
CA GLU A 58 8.23 12.54 3.48
C GLU A 58 8.99 12.59 2.15
N GLY A 59 8.53 13.43 1.22
CA GLY A 59 9.22 13.73 -0.03
C GLY A 59 9.55 12.50 -0.89
N PRO A 60 8.56 11.68 -1.28
CA PRO A 60 8.81 10.52 -2.12
C PRO A 60 9.43 10.91 -3.47
N ASP A 61 10.44 10.15 -3.88
CA ASP A 61 11.26 10.38 -5.06
C ASP A 61 11.55 9.06 -5.80
N GLN A 62 12.38 9.10 -6.85
CA GLN A 62 12.77 7.92 -7.62
C GLN A 62 13.58 6.87 -6.82
N ASN A 63 13.99 7.18 -5.59
CA ASN A 63 14.61 6.24 -4.65
C ASN A 63 13.62 5.68 -3.62
N THR A 64 12.33 6.03 -3.73
CA THR A 64 11.26 5.61 -2.84
C THR A 64 10.43 4.50 -3.51
N TYR A 65 10.24 3.40 -2.78
CA TYR A 65 9.57 2.19 -3.25
C TYR A 65 8.46 1.79 -2.29
N PHE A 66 7.47 1.06 -2.79
CA PHE A 66 6.35 0.60 -1.99
C PHE A 66 6.08 -0.89 -2.18
N ILE A 67 5.65 -1.56 -1.13
CA ILE A 67 5.16 -2.93 -1.16
C ILE A 67 3.83 -2.97 -0.43
N GLY A 68 2.75 -3.31 -1.12
CA GLY A 68 1.41 -3.40 -0.53
C GLY A 68 0.89 -4.83 -0.57
N HIS A 69 0.52 -5.38 0.59
CA HIS A 69 -0.16 -6.67 0.69
C HIS A 69 -1.68 -6.47 0.73
N SER A 70 -2.43 -7.22 -0.08
CA SER A 70 -3.90 -7.19 -0.10
C SER A 70 -4.43 -5.75 -0.20
N ILE A 71 -5.25 -5.30 0.74
CA ILE A 71 -5.81 -3.94 0.78
C ILE A 71 -4.74 -2.84 0.89
N GLY A 72 -3.56 -3.16 1.43
CA GLY A 72 -2.42 -2.25 1.50
C GLY A 72 -1.94 -1.81 0.12
N GLY A 73 -2.13 -2.65 -0.90
CA GLY A 73 -1.88 -2.28 -2.30
C GLY A 73 -2.76 -1.13 -2.75
N GLN A 74 -4.07 -1.20 -2.46
CA GLN A 74 -4.99 -0.11 -2.78
C GLN A 74 -4.66 1.18 -1.98
N ALA A 75 -4.30 1.05 -0.70
CA ALA A 75 -3.92 2.20 0.10
C ALA A 75 -2.74 2.97 -0.50
N ILE A 76 -1.72 2.24 -0.99
CA ILE A 76 -0.59 2.82 -1.71
C ILE A 76 -1.06 3.49 -3.00
N MET A 77 -1.88 2.84 -3.82
CA MET A 77 -2.38 3.44 -5.07
C MET A 77 -3.11 4.77 -4.80
N ARG A 78 -3.99 4.79 -3.81
CA ARG A 78 -4.77 5.97 -3.41
C ARG A 78 -3.89 7.06 -2.82
N TYR A 79 -2.86 6.73 -2.05
CA TYR A 79 -1.86 7.70 -1.60
C TYR A 79 -1.09 8.31 -2.79
N LEU A 80 -0.61 7.48 -3.72
CA LEU A 80 0.21 7.94 -4.83
C LEU A 80 -0.52 8.93 -5.75
N VAL A 81 -1.83 8.74 -5.98
CA VAL A 81 -2.62 9.70 -6.78
C VAL A 81 -2.83 11.04 -6.09
N THR A 82 -2.64 11.14 -4.76
CA THR A 82 -2.70 12.43 -4.03
C THR A 82 -1.41 13.24 -4.15
N LEU A 83 -0.32 12.64 -4.63
CA LEU A 83 0.97 13.32 -4.78
C LEU A 83 0.94 14.30 -5.96
N PRO A 84 1.73 15.41 -5.90
CA PRO A 84 1.89 16.32 -7.02
C PRO A 84 2.19 15.59 -8.33
N GLU A 85 1.66 16.07 -9.45
CA GLU A 85 1.73 15.37 -10.73
C GLU A 85 3.17 15.02 -11.16
N HIS A 86 4.12 15.91 -10.88
CA HIS A 86 5.54 15.75 -11.21
C HIS A 86 6.30 14.78 -10.29
N THR A 87 5.69 14.30 -9.19
CA THR A 87 6.33 13.36 -8.28
C THR A 87 6.45 11.97 -8.92
N ARG A 88 7.69 11.49 -9.05
CA ARG A 88 8.03 10.16 -9.58
C ARG A 88 8.60 9.28 -8.47
N ILE A 89 8.22 8.00 -8.45
CA ILE A 89 8.72 7.00 -7.50
C ILE A 89 9.53 5.89 -8.18
N GLY A 90 10.31 5.15 -7.40
CA GLY A 90 11.17 4.07 -7.87
C GLY A 90 10.42 2.84 -8.36
N GLY A 91 9.28 2.50 -7.73
CA GLY A 91 8.45 1.37 -8.12
C GLY A 91 7.49 0.91 -7.03
N VAL A 92 6.54 0.05 -7.39
CA VAL A 92 5.58 -0.56 -6.47
C VAL A 92 5.44 -2.06 -6.72
N ILE A 93 5.39 -2.84 -5.65
CA ILE A 93 5.03 -4.26 -5.67
C ILE A 93 3.70 -4.45 -4.96
N PHE A 94 2.76 -5.13 -5.60
CA PHE A 94 1.49 -5.54 -5.02
C PHE A 94 1.51 -7.05 -4.77
N LEU A 95 1.32 -7.46 -3.52
CA LEU A 95 1.27 -8.86 -3.10
C LEU A 95 -0.17 -9.23 -2.78
N ALA A 96 -0.74 -10.19 -3.50
CA ALA A 96 -2.13 -10.63 -3.33
C ALA A 96 -3.15 -9.47 -3.31
N GLY A 97 -2.93 -8.45 -4.16
CA GLY A 97 -3.79 -7.28 -4.25
C GLY A 97 -5.13 -7.59 -4.93
N TRP A 98 -6.19 -6.90 -4.52
CA TRP A 98 -7.53 -7.09 -5.07
C TRP A 98 -8.22 -5.75 -5.36
N PHE A 99 -9.12 -5.77 -6.34
CA PHE A 99 -10.06 -4.68 -6.65
C PHE A 99 -11.52 -5.09 -6.46
N VAL A 100 -11.78 -6.39 -6.46
CA VAL A 100 -13.08 -7.02 -6.22
C VAL A 100 -12.86 -8.09 -5.16
N LEU A 101 -13.73 -8.14 -4.16
CA LEU A 101 -13.68 -9.10 -3.08
C LEU A 101 -15.09 -9.67 -2.88
N ASN A 102 -15.24 -10.98 -3.05
CA ASN A 102 -16.51 -11.70 -2.99
C ASN A 102 -16.43 -12.81 -1.93
N ASN A 103 -17.59 -13.38 -1.57
CA ASN A 103 -17.70 -14.49 -0.61
C ASN A 103 -17.10 -14.14 0.77
N LEU A 104 -17.37 -12.92 1.25
CA LEU A 104 -17.01 -12.52 2.60
C LEU A 104 -17.91 -13.22 3.62
N GLU A 105 -17.37 -13.44 4.82
CA GLU A 105 -17.99 -14.28 5.84
C GLU A 105 -19.28 -13.69 6.42
N ASP A 106 -19.37 -12.36 6.49
CA ASP A 106 -20.50 -11.64 7.06
C ASP A 106 -20.71 -10.23 6.45
N ALA A 107 -21.82 -9.60 6.83
CA ALA A 107 -22.23 -8.29 6.33
C ALA A 107 -21.33 -7.14 6.81
N GLU A 108 -20.67 -7.30 7.96
CA GLU A 108 -19.71 -6.34 8.51
C GLU A 108 -18.44 -6.30 7.66
N ALA A 109 -17.96 -7.47 7.22
CA ALA A 109 -16.87 -7.59 6.28
C ALA A 109 -17.24 -6.98 4.92
N GLU A 110 -18.45 -7.23 4.42
CA GLU A 110 -18.92 -6.59 3.17
C GLU A 110 -18.93 -5.07 3.28
N LYS A 111 -19.50 -4.51 4.35
CA LYS A 111 -19.49 -3.06 4.61
C LYS A 111 -18.07 -2.49 4.69
N THR A 112 -17.14 -3.23 5.26
CA THR A 112 -15.75 -2.81 5.38
C THR A 112 -15.03 -2.84 4.02
N ALA A 113 -15.29 -3.85 3.19
CA ALA A 113 -14.71 -3.96 1.86
C ALA A 113 -15.31 -2.97 0.85
N GLN A 114 -16.61 -2.67 0.98
CA GLN A 114 -17.39 -1.93 -0.01
C GLN A 114 -16.75 -0.60 -0.43
N PRO A 115 -16.30 0.31 0.46
CA PRO A 115 -15.65 1.54 0.04
C PRO A 115 -14.40 1.32 -0.81
N TRP A 116 -13.64 0.25 -0.54
CA TRP A 116 -12.43 -0.09 -1.27
C TRP A 116 -12.71 -0.66 -2.66
N VAL A 117 -13.86 -1.30 -2.86
CA VAL A 117 -14.33 -1.78 -4.16
C VAL A 117 -14.96 -0.64 -4.97
N GLU A 118 -15.81 0.16 -4.35
CA GLU A 118 -16.66 1.14 -5.04
C GLU A 118 -15.98 2.49 -5.30
N THR A 119 -15.03 2.89 -4.44
CA THR A 119 -14.34 4.17 -4.64
C THR A 119 -13.33 4.04 -5.79
N PRO A 120 -13.47 4.76 -6.90
CA PRO A 120 -12.57 4.62 -8.04
C PRO A 120 -11.13 5.04 -7.69
N ILE A 121 -10.16 4.50 -8.43
CA ILE A 121 -8.76 4.89 -8.38
C ILE A 121 -8.42 5.53 -9.73
N ASP A 122 -7.81 6.72 -9.70
CA ASP A 122 -7.33 7.37 -10.92
C ASP A 122 -6.05 6.68 -11.44
N PHE A 123 -6.24 5.64 -12.26
CA PHE A 123 -5.14 4.93 -12.89
C PHE A 123 -4.36 5.78 -13.90
N GLY A 124 -4.94 6.87 -14.42
CA GLY A 124 -4.26 7.82 -15.29
C GLY A 124 -3.17 8.57 -14.53
N LEU A 125 -3.50 9.08 -13.34
CA LEU A 125 -2.52 9.68 -12.44
C LEU A 125 -1.53 8.66 -11.87
N LEU A 126 -2.00 7.44 -11.55
CA LEU A 126 -1.14 6.40 -11.03
C LEU A 126 -0.02 6.05 -12.02
N LYS A 127 -0.37 5.78 -13.30
CA LYS A 127 0.61 5.46 -14.36
C LYS A 127 1.70 6.53 -14.55
N LYS A 128 1.44 7.79 -14.19
CA LYS A 128 2.44 8.87 -14.26
C LYS A 128 3.49 8.79 -13.15
N LYS A 129 3.25 8.05 -12.06
CA LYS A 129 4.13 8.00 -10.88
C LYS A 129 5.35 7.12 -11.11
N THR A 130 5.23 6.05 -11.87
CA THR A 130 6.36 5.18 -12.23
C THR A 130 5.99 4.25 -13.38
N ASP A 131 6.99 3.75 -14.09
CA ASP A 131 6.81 2.73 -15.13
C ASP A 131 6.95 1.31 -14.56
N LYS A 132 7.16 1.19 -13.24
CA LYS A 132 7.54 -0.04 -12.54
C LYS A 132 6.48 -0.46 -11.52
N TYR A 133 5.48 -1.17 -12.01
CA TYR A 133 4.49 -1.86 -11.19
C TYR A 133 4.67 -3.37 -11.35
N VAL A 134 4.74 -4.10 -10.24
CA VAL A 134 4.79 -5.56 -10.22
C VAL A 134 3.63 -6.08 -9.40
N ALA A 135 2.91 -7.07 -9.90
CA ALA A 135 1.88 -7.80 -9.15
C ALA A 135 2.33 -9.25 -8.95
N ILE A 136 2.20 -9.75 -7.73
CA ILE A 136 2.40 -11.15 -7.36
C ILE A 136 1.06 -11.62 -6.80
N LEU A 137 0.38 -12.50 -7.54
CA LEU A 137 -0.96 -12.99 -7.25
C LEU A 137 -0.92 -14.39 -6.64
#